data_AF-D2QX67-F1
#
_entry.id   AF-D2QX67-F1
#
_cell.length_a   1.000
_cell.length_b   1.000
_cell.length_c   1.000
_cell.angle_alpha   90.00
_cell.angle_beta   90.00
_cell.angle_gamma   90.00
#
_symmetry.space_group_name_H-M   'P 1'
#
loop_
_entity.id
_entity.type
_entity.pdbx_description
1 polymer ?
#
loop_
_entity_poly.entity_id
_entity_poly.type
_entity_poly.pdbx_seq_one_letter_code
_entity_poly.pdbx_strand_id
1 'polypeptide(L)'
;MMKRVLILAAIFGIAAPAASAFALPPLPKFVAEIYGEKEEYAKFTKMYAELEGKCSMCHTPGADKKAKGHGLNDFGKVMHEKFNDDEFKAAAKTAATDPAAAAKAKELVASALKASEEAKNADGKAYGDLIKEGVLPSKNEK
;
A
#
# COMPACT_ATOMS: atom_id res chain seq x y z
N MET A 1 -0.09 72.71 -10.98
CA MET A 1 -1.32 71.90 -10.97
C MET A 1 -0.98 70.48 -11.40
N MET A 2 -1.32 69.50 -10.54
CA MET A 2 -1.74 68.11 -10.82
C MET A 2 -0.82 67.21 -11.69
N LYS A 3 -0.53 65.95 -11.37
CA LYS A 3 -0.85 65.04 -10.25
C LYS A 3 0.11 63.86 -10.47
N ARG A 4 0.92 63.49 -9.47
CA ARG A 4 1.69 62.25 -9.48
C ARG A 4 0.70 61.10 -9.31
N VAL A 5 0.59 60.21 -10.29
CA VAL A 5 -0.20 58.97 -10.16
C VAL A 5 0.76 57.80 -10.13
N LEU A 6 1.08 57.36 -8.92
CA LEU A 6 1.65 56.06 -8.62
C LEU A 6 0.55 55.01 -8.86
N ILE A 7 0.69 54.18 -9.90
CA ILE A 7 -0.14 52.99 -10.04
C ILE A 7 0.67 51.80 -9.52
N LEU A 8 0.47 51.48 -8.25
CA LEU A 8 0.70 50.14 -7.72
C LEU A 8 -0.37 49.22 -8.30
N ALA A 9 -0.04 48.46 -9.34
CA ALA A 9 -0.86 47.34 -9.77
C ALA A 9 -0.44 46.09 -8.98
N ALA A 10 -1.20 45.80 -7.94
CA ALA A 10 -1.08 44.59 -7.14
C ALA A 10 -1.24 43.35 -8.03
N ILE A 11 -0.18 42.56 -8.16
CA ILE A 11 -0.24 41.23 -8.75
C ILE A 11 -0.95 40.34 -7.73
N PHE A 12 -2.27 40.23 -7.87
CA PHE A 12 -3.04 39.17 -7.21
C PHE A 12 -2.61 37.85 -7.86
N GLY A 13 -1.57 37.24 -7.30
CA GLY A 13 -1.24 35.86 -7.57
C GLY A 13 -2.43 35.00 -7.14
N ILE A 14 -3.18 34.49 -8.10
CA ILE A 14 -4.12 33.40 -7.87
C ILE A 14 -3.24 32.20 -7.49
N ALA A 15 -2.98 32.04 -6.20
CA ALA A 15 -2.50 30.80 -5.64
C ALA A 15 -3.63 29.79 -5.83
N ALA A 16 -3.63 29.11 -6.99
CA ALA A 16 -4.40 27.89 -7.13
C ALA A 16 -3.95 26.97 -5.98
N PRO A 17 -4.85 26.48 -5.11
CA PRO A 17 -4.48 25.46 -4.17
C PRO A 17 -3.98 24.29 -5.03
N ALA A 18 -2.69 23.97 -4.93
CA ALA A 18 -2.16 22.74 -5.45
C ALA A 18 -3.08 21.65 -4.91
N ALA A 19 -3.88 21.04 -5.79
CA ALA A 19 -4.66 19.88 -5.44
C ALA A 19 -3.64 18.89 -4.91
N SER A 20 -3.62 18.76 -3.58
CA SER A 20 -2.67 17.95 -2.87
C SER A 20 -2.77 16.57 -3.51
N ALA A 21 -1.73 16.18 -4.24
CA ALA A 21 -1.62 14.86 -4.83
C ALA A 21 -1.44 13.91 -3.64
N PHE A 22 -2.58 13.62 -3.00
CA PHE A 22 -2.70 12.83 -1.78
C PHE A 22 -2.45 11.38 -2.16
N ALA A 23 -1.18 11.07 -2.40
CA ALA A 23 -0.71 9.71 -2.48
C ALA A 23 -0.82 9.15 -1.07
N LEU A 24 -1.78 8.23 -0.90
CA LEU A 24 -1.82 7.33 0.24
C LEU A 24 -0.42 6.82 0.56
N PRO A 25 -0.15 6.46 1.83
CA PRO A 25 1.02 5.65 2.06
C PRO A 25 0.89 4.37 1.22
N PRO A 26 1.96 3.96 0.55
CA PRO A 26 1.92 2.78 -0.30
C PRO A 26 1.51 1.57 0.57
N LEU A 27 0.80 0.59 -0.02
CA LEU A 27 0.37 -0.65 0.65
C LEU A 27 1.40 -1.24 1.64
N PRO A 28 2.71 -1.20 1.35
CA PRO A 28 3.75 -1.55 2.31
C PRO A 28 3.66 -0.97 3.72
N LYS A 29 3.14 0.25 3.90
CA LYS A 29 2.96 0.84 5.24
C LYS A 29 1.89 0.09 6.03
N PHE A 30 0.76 -0.21 5.40
CA PHE A 30 -0.33 -0.95 6.05
C PHE A 30 0.11 -2.35 6.43
N VAL A 31 0.85 -3.03 5.54
CA VAL A 31 1.45 -4.34 5.84
C VAL A 31 2.35 -4.27 7.09
N ALA A 32 3.22 -3.25 7.17
CA ALA A 32 4.11 -3.09 8.32
C ALA A 32 3.33 -2.83 9.62
N GLU A 33 2.26 -2.04 9.58
CA GLU A 33 1.39 -1.80 10.74
C GLU A 33 0.67 -3.08 11.18
N ILE A 34 0.10 -3.84 10.23
CA ILE A 34 -0.68 -5.06 10.52
C ILE A 34 0.16 -6.16 11.17
N TYR A 35 1.40 -6.35 10.68
CA TYR A 35 2.30 -7.37 11.22
C TYR A 35 3.16 -6.88 12.39
N GLY A 36 3.37 -5.56 12.51
CA GLY A 36 4.23 -4.97 13.55
C GLY A 36 3.65 -5.08 14.97
N GLU A 37 2.35 -5.30 15.11
CA GLU A 37 1.66 -5.32 16.42
C GLU A 37 1.72 -6.67 17.15
N LYS A 38 2.16 -7.76 16.49
CA LYS A 38 2.15 -9.10 17.10
C LYS A 38 3.51 -9.77 17.11
N GLU A 39 3.86 -10.35 18.26
CA GLU A 39 5.14 -11.01 18.50
C GLU A 39 5.39 -12.19 17.56
N GLU A 40 4.35 -12.95 17.20
CA GLU A 40 4.46 -14.09 16.29
C GLU A 40 4.98 -13.72 14.89
N TYR A 41 4.90 -12.44 14.51
CA TYR A 41 5.42 -11.91 13.24
C TYR A 41 6.72 -11.12 13.41
N ALA A 42 7.38 -11.14 14.57
CA ALA A 42 8.62 -10.38 14.80
C ALA A 42 9.72 -10.70 13.76
N LYS A 43 9.85 -11.98 13.37
CA LYS A 43 10.78 -12.41 12.31
C LYS A 43 10.44 -11.80 10.96
N PHE A 44 9.15 -11.78 10.63
CA PHE A 44 8.65 -11.14 9.40
C PHE A 44 8.92 -9.65 9.40
N THR A 45 8.52 -8.94 10.46
CA THR A 45 8.66 -7.48 10.56
C THR A 45 10.12 -7.06 10.40
N LYS A 46 11.06 -7.83 10.97
CA LYS A 46 12.49 -7.62 10.76
C LYS A 46 12.90 -7.82 9.29
N MET A 47 12.60 -8.98 8.71
CA MET A 47 12.92 -9.27 7.30
C MET A 47 12.30 -8.24 6.34
N TYR A 48 11.04 -7.89 6.56
CA TYR A 48 10.28 -6.96 5.73
C TYR A 48 10.81 -5.52 5.81
N ALA A 49 11.32 -5.10 6.97
CA ALA A 49 11.99 -3.81 7.13
C ALA A 49 13.27 -3.75 6.28
N GLU A 50 14.06 -4.83 6.27
CA GLU A 50 15.33 -4.99 5.56
C GLU A 50 15.17 -5.26 4.05
N LEU A 51 13.95 -5.61 3.60
CA LEU A 51 13.67 -5.91 2.20
C LEU A 51 13.83 -4.68 1.30
N GLU A 52 14.80 -4.73 0.37
CA GLU A 52 15.10 -3.66 -0.60
C GLU A 52 13.96 -3.38 -1.60
N GLY A 53 12.89 -4.18 -1.55
CA GLY A 53 11.64 -3.90 -2.25
C GLY A 53 10.46 -4.52 -1.53
N LYS A 54 9.82 -3.78 -0.62
CA LYS A 54 8.62 -4.21 0.12
C LYS A 54 7.47 -4.68 -0.78
N CYS A 55 7.39 -4.14 -1.99
CA CYS A 55 6.44 -4.58 -3.01
C CYS A 55 6.63 -6.04 -3.45
N SER A 56 7.83 -6.60 -3.26
CA SER A 56 8.14 -7.98 -3.61
C SER A 56 7.39 -9.02 -2.77
N MET A 57 6.76 -8.61 -1.66
CA MET A 57 5.82 -9.47 -0.95
C MET A 57 4.69 -9.94 -1.87
N CYS A 58 4.15 -9.05 -2.71
CA CYS A 58 2.99 -9.34 -3.57
C CYS A 58 3.32 -9.30 -5.07
N HIS A 59 4.41 -8.66 -5.48
CA HIS A 59 4.80 -8.52 -6.88
C HIS A 59 6.09 -9.26 -7.20
N THR A 60 6.17 -9.85 -8.39
CA THR A 60 7.41 -10.40 -8.93
C THR A 60 8.38 -9.25 -9.25
N PRO A 61 9.59 -9.23 -8.66
CA PRO A 61 10.60 -8.22 -8.98
C PRO A 61 10.92 -8.20 -10.48
N GLY A 62 11.03 -6.99 -11.06
CA GLY A 62 11.33 -6.82 -12.48
C GLY A 62 10.18 -7.12 -13.45
N ALA A 63 9.04 -7.62 -12.97
CA ALA A 63 7.88 -7.86 -13.84
C ALA A 63 7.25 -6.54 -14.35
N ASP A 64 6.71 -6.59 -15.56
CA ASP A 64 5.96 -5.48 -16.12
C ASP A 64 4.65 -5.27 -15.35
N LYS A 65 4.58 -4.16 -14.61
CA LYS A 65 3.42 -3.76 -13.82
C LYS A 65 2.21 -3.38 -14.66
N LYS A 66 2.40 -3.13 -15.97
CA LYS A 66 1.32 -2.80 -16.92
C LYS A 66 0.77 -4.05 -17.62
N ALA A 67 1.42 -5.20 -17.49
CA ALA A 67 0.90 -6.45 -18.04
C ALA A 67 -0.37 -6.90 -17.29
N LYS A 68 -1.20 -7.70 -17.97
CA LYS A 68 -2.41 -8.29 -17.39
C LYS A 68 -2.02 -9.11 -16.15
N GLY A 69 -2.52 -8.74 -14.98
CA GLY A 69 -2.15 -9.35 -13.70
C GLY A 69 -1.11 -8.59 -12.88
N HIS A 70 -0.74 -7.35 -13.26
CA HIS A 70 0.05 -6.40 -12.44
C HIS A 70 1.44 -6.91 -11.99
N GLY A 71 1.98 -7.93 -12.64
CA GLY A 71 3.21 -8.59 -12.18
C GLY A 71 3.08 -9.18 -10.77
N LEU A 72 1.90 -9.67 -10.39
CA LEU A 72 1.67 -10.30 -9.09
C LEU A 72 2.36 -11.66 -9.01
N ASN A 73 3.02 -11.92 -7.90
CA ASN A 73 3.50 -13.25 -7.54
C ASN A 73 2.32 -14.11 -7.02
N ASP A 74 2.54 -15.38 -6.69
CA ASP A 74 1.42 -16.27 -6.36
C ASP A 74 0.68 -15.86 -5.09
N PHE A 75 1.41 -15.34 -4.08
CA PHE A 75 0.78 -14.74 -2.90
C PHE A 75 -0.01 -13.48 -3.25
N GLY A 76 0.53 -12.61 -4.10
CA GLY A 76 -0.13 -11.39 -4.56
C GLY A 76 -1.40 -11.66 -5.36
N LYS A 77 -1.46 -12.75 -6.13
CA LYS A 77 -2.69 -13.19 -6.82
C LYS A 77 -3.76 -13.58 -5.81
N VAL A 78 -3.41 -14.41 -4.82
CA VAL A 78 -4.33 -14.81 -3.76
C VAL A 78 -4.84 -13.59 -2.97
N MET A 79 -3.95 -12.67 -2.64
CA MET A 79 -4.31 -11.43 -1.96
C MET A 79 -5.24 -10.59 -2.82
N HIS A 80 -4.95 -10.42 -4.12
CA HIS A 80 -5.79 -9.68 -5.04
C HIS A 80 -7.20 -10.27 -5.17
N GLU A 81 -7.34 -11.60 -5.23
CA GLU A 81 -8.64 -12.28 -5.24
C GLU A 81 -9.46 -12.03 -3.98
N LYS A 82 -8.79 -11.86 -2.84
CA LYS A 82 -9.42 -11.62 -1.53
C LYS A 82 -9.56 -10.13 -1.20
N PHE A 83 -9.03 -9.25 -2.06
CA PHE A 83 -8.97 -7.82 -1.83
C PHE A 83 -10.07 -7.10 -2.61
N ASN A 84 -10.94 -6.40 -1.88
CA ASN A 84 -11.95 -5.57 -2.50
C ASN A 84 -11.35 -4.21 -2.88
N ASP A 85 -10.82 -4.14 -4.11
CA ASP A 85 -10.16 -2.94 -4.65
C ASP A 85 -11.11 -1.74 -4.76
N ASP A 86 -12.39 -1.96 -5.08
CA ASP A 86 -13.38 -0.88 -5.20
C ASP A 86 -13.70 -0.26 -3.84
N GLU A 87 -13.95 -1.08 -2.82
CA GLU A 87 -14.14 -0.58 -1.44
C GLU A 87 -12.88 0.08 -0.91
N PHE A 88 -11.71 -0.47 -1.21
CA PHE A 88 -10.46 0.13 -0.78
C PHE A 88 -10.28 1.50 -1.43
N LYS A 89 -10.46 1.62 -2.75
CA LYS A 89 -10.38 2.90 -3.45
C LYS A 89 -11.38 3.91 -2.91
N ALA A 90 -12.60 3.48 -2.62
CA ALA A 90 -13.64 4.33 -2.04
C ALA A 90 -13.25 4.85 -0.65
N ALA A 91 -12.82 3.97 0.25
CA ALA A 91 -12.38 4.35 1.60
C ALA A 91 -11.09 5.19 1.56
N ALA A 92 -10.14 4.79 0.72
CA ALA A 92 -8.84 5.44 0.65
C ALA A 92 -8.93 6.86 0.05
N LYS A 93 -9.95 7.16 -0.75
CA LYS A 93 -10.20 8.51 -1.27
C LYS A 93 -10.39 9.57 -0.18
N THR A 94 -10.96 9.20 0.97
CA THR A 94 -11.25 10.13 2.08
C THR A 94 -10.44 9.86 3.35
N ALA A 95 -9.67 8.77 3.40
CA ALA A 95 -8.88 8.33 4.56
C ALA A 95 -7.92 9.38 5.15
N ALA A 96 -7.50 10.39 4.38
CA ALA A 96 -6.64 11.45 4.89
C ALA A 96 -7.34 12.42 5.87
N THR A 97 -8.65 12.59 5.70
CA THR A 97 -9.46 13.54 6.49
C THR A 97 -10.58 12.87 7.27
N ASP A 98 -10.80 11.58 7.04
CA ASP A 98 -11.80 10.77 7.72
C ASP A 98 -11.12 9.55 8.40
N PRO A 99 -11.00 9.57 9.74
CA PRO A 99 -10.44 8.46 10.50
C PRO A 99 -11.19 7.13 10.31
N ALA A 100 -12.50 7.17 10.09
CA ALA A 100 -13.30 5.96 9.85
C ALA A 100 -12.97 5.36 8.48
N ALA A 101 -12.79 6.20 7.45
CA ALA A 101 -12.35 5.76 6.14
C ALA A 101 -10.90 5.22 6.18
N ALA A 102 -10.02 5.83 6.98
CA ALA A 102 -8.67 5.31 7.21
C ALA A 102 -8.70 3.94 7.88
N ALA A 103 -9.52 3.76 8.91
CA ALA A 103 -9.70 2.49 9.58
C ALA A 103 -10.25 1.42 8.62
N LYS A 104 -11.25 1.77 7.80
CA LYS A 104 -11.82 0.87 6.79
C LYS A 104 -10.78 0.46 5.73
N ALA A 105 -9.97 1.39 5.23
CA ALA A 105 -8.90 1.07 4.29
C ALA A 105 -7.87 0.09 4.89
N LYS A 106 -7.49 0.29 6.17
CA LYS A 106 -6.62 -0.65 6.90
C LYS A 106 -7.26 -2.01 7.07
N GLU A 107 -8.53 -2.05 7.48
CA GLU A 107 -9.29 -3.28 7.71
C GLU A 107 -9.40 -4.12 6.43
N LEU A 108 -9.64 -3.49 5.28
CA LEU A 108 -9.70 -4.17 3.99
C LEU A 108 -8.38 -4.85 3.63
N VAL A 109 -7.25 -4.17 3.84
CA VAL A 109 -5.92 -4.73 3.62
C VAL A 109 -5.65 -5.86 4.62
N ALA A 110 -5.96 -5.66 5.91
CA ALA A 110 -5.76 -6.65 6.95
C ALA A 110 -6.59 -7.93 6.72
N SER A 111 -7.84 -7.76 6.29
CA SER A 111 -8.73 -8.87 5.99
C SER A 111 -8.23 -9.69 4.80
N ALA A 112 -7.81 -9.03 3.72
CA ALA A 112 -7.25 -9.71 2.56
C ALA A 112 -5.94 -10.45 2.89
N LEU A 113 -5.04 -9.81 3.65
CA LEU A 113 -3.79 -10.45 4.10
C LEU A 113 -4.08 -11.67 4.97
N LYS A 114 -4.90 -11.53 6.00
CA LYS A 114 -5.26 -12.64 6.90
C LYS A 114 -5.91 -13.79 6.14
N ALA A 115 -6.83 -13.50 5.23
CA ALA A 115 -7.46 -14.52 4.41
C ALA A 115 -6.48 -15.18 3.43
N SER A 116 -5.40 -14.50 3.04
CA SER A 116 -4.34 -15.04 2.19
C SER A 116 -3.38 -15.94 2.96
N GLU A 117 -3.17 -15.70 4.26
CA GLU A 117 -2.32 -16.54 5.11
C GLU A 117 -2.80 -18.00 5.22
N GLU A 118 -4.10 -18.23 5.04
CA GLU A 118 -4.71 -19.58 5.05
C GLU A 118 -4.45 -20.36 3.76
N ALA A 119 -4.12 -19.68 2.66
CA ALA A 119 -3.83 -20.34 1.40
C ALA A 119 -2.43 -20.98 1.41
N LYS A 120 -2.25 -21.99 0.56
CA LYS A 120 -1.00 -22.74 0.44
C LYS A 120 -0.23 -22.34 -0.80
N ASN A 121 1.10 -22.30 -0.67
CA ASN A 121 2.01 -22.18 -1.80
C ASN A 121 2.09 -23.50 -2.60
N ALA A 122 2.83 -23.50 -3.70
CA ALA A 122 3.02 -24.68 -4.55
C ALA A 122 3.68 -25.88 -3.82
N ASP A 123 4.42 -25.64 -2.74
CA ASP A 123 5.02 -26.68 -1.89
C ASP A 123 4.05 -27.21 -0.81
N GLY A 124 2.80 -26.75 -0.79
CA GLY A 124 1.77 -27.15 0.17
C GLY A 124 1.89 -26.49 1.55
N LYS A 125 2.80 -25.53 1.75
CA LYS A 125 2.94 -24.75 3.00
C LYS A 125 1.96 -23.59 3.02
N ALA A 126 1.34 -23.34 4.18
CA ALA A 126 0.49 -22.16 4.34
C ALA A 126 1.33 -20.87 4.28
N TYR A 127 0.82 -19.82 3.62
CA TYR A 127 1.54 -18.56 3.54
C TYR A 127 1.73 -17.91 4.92
N GLY A 128 0.77 -18.08 5.83
CA GLY A 128 0.88 -17.60 7.22
C GLY A 128 2.06 -18.22 7.96
N ASP A 129 2.34 -19.51 7.74
CA ASP A 129 3.48 -20.18 8.36
C ASP A 129 4.80 -19.60 7.83
N LEU A 130 4.91 -19.39 6.52
CA LEU A 130 6.09 -18.76 5.89
C LEU A 130 6.32 -17.34 6.41
N ILE A 131 5.24 -16.56 6.54
CA ILE A 131 5.30 -15.20 7.07
C ILE A 131 5.81 -15.25 8.53
N LYS A 132 5.22 -16.08 9.41
CA LYS A 132 5.69 -16.23 10.80
C LYS A 132 7.14 -16.71 10.90
N GLU A 133 7.61 -17.53 9.96
CA GLU A 133 9.01 -17.95 9.86
C GLU A 133 9.96 -16.81 9.43
N GLY A 134 9.43 -15.67 9.00
CA GLY A 134 10.20 -14.53 8.51
C GLY A 134 10.67 -14.68 7.06
N VAL A 135 9.97 -15.50 6.29
CA VAL A 135 10.25 -15.76 4.87
C VAL A 135 9.21 -15.07 4.01
N LEU A 136 9.61 -14.66 2.80
CA LEU A 136 8.63 -14.13 1.85
C LEU A 136 7.64 -15.23 1.47
N PRO A 137 6.33 -14.92 1.44
CA PRO A 137 5.30 -15.92 1.16
C PRO A 137 5.40 -16.46 -0.27
N SER A 138 5.97 -15.69 -1.20
CA SER A 138 6.29 -16.18 -2.54
C SER A 138 7.79 -16.37 -2.71
N LYS A 139 8.17 -17.46 -3.38
CA LYS A 139 9.47 -17.57 -4.05
C LYS A 139 9.41 -16.59 -5.21
N ASN A 140 9.97 -15.39 -5.02
CA ASN A 140 10.20 -14.48 -6.14
C ASN A 140 11.38 -15.06 -6.91
N GLU A 141 11.11 -16.03 -7.78
CA GLU A 141 12.13 -16.55 -8.69
C GLU A 141 12.62 -15.40 -9.57
N LYS A 142 13.94 -15.30 -9.71
CA LYS A 142 14.58 -14.43 -10.69
C LYS A 142 14.55 -15.09 -12.06
#